data_AF-A0A1F3KR44-F1
#
_entry.id   AF-A0A1F3KR44-F1
#
_cell.length_a   1.000
_cell.length_b   1.000
_cell.length_c   1.000
_cell.angle_alpha   90.00
_cell.angle_beta   90.00
_cell.angle_gamma   90.00
#
_symmetry.space_group_name_H-M   'P 1'
#
loop_
_entity.id
_entity.type
_entity.pdbx_description
1 polymer ?
#
loop_
_entity_poly.entity_id
_entity_poly.type
_entity_poly.pdbx_seq_one_letter_code
_entity_poly.pdbx_strand_id
1 'polypeptide(L)'
;MPDSDITLTLANPSLISADNHNQIGLSFVDYYSDVNYGFAQFGRTFNKLGSFVGTMQFVNYGTFTRMTSQEVNQGTFGANELALNIGWGRRLDSSFSIGANVKGIYSSFESYSASGLAVDVAGTWHLTDYNFMMSLIAHNIGIQLTNYTTGTTEKLPFELQLAMSKRLAHVPLTFSVVLTNLQNWDLAYESQYSTEVDPFTGETRTTGGLSGFADELMRHVIIGAELQPFKSFRLQVAYNYQTRQEMKIVDKVSTVGFSWGFGFRVYGFSFSYARATNHLSGSPNYVTLTTNLGEAFKK
;
A
#
# COMPACT_ATOMS: atom_id res chain seq x y z
N MET A 1 -21.60 1.95 -7.99
CA MET A 1 -20.84 3.13 -7.56
C MET A 1 -19.60 2.63 -6.84
N PRO A 2 -18.39 3.16 -7.10
CA PRO A 2 -17.25 2.85 -6.25
C PRO A 2 -17.62 3.21 -4.82
N ASP A 3 -17.32 2.36 -3.85
CA ASP A 3 -17.38 2.75 -2.44
C ASP A 3 -16.31 3.85 -2.31
N SER A 4 -16.74 5.13 -2.22
CA SER A 4 -15.82 6.27 -2.21
C SER A 4 -15.14 6.34 -0.86
N ASP A 5 -14.21 5.43 -0.64
CA ASP A 5 -13.34 5.38 0.50
C ASP A 5 -12.13 6.29 0.25
N ILE A 6 -11.98 7.33 1.06
CA ILE A 6 -10.85 8.27 0.97
C ILE A 6 -9.49 7.57 1.07
N THR A 7 -9.41 6.42 1.73
CA THR A 7 -8.14 5.70 1.91
C THR A 7 -7.57 5.18 0.60
N LEU A 8 -8.42 4.86 -0.39
CA LEU A 8 -7.99 4.43 -1.72
C LEU A 8 -7.27 5.53 -2.49
N THR A 9 -7.48 6.80 -2.14
CA THR A 9 -6.86 7.92 -2.86
C THR A 9 -5.36 8.04 -2.59
N LEU A 10 -4.89 7.47 -1.49
CA LEU A 10 -3.45 7.42 -1.20
C LEU A 10 -2.72 6.51 -2.19
N ALA A 11 -3.32 5.36 -2.49
CA ALA A 11 -2.79 4.38 -3.44
C ALA A 11 -3.09 4.75 -4.90
N ASN A 12 -4.19 5.46 -5.18
CA ASN A 12 -4.52 5.85 -6.55
C ASN A 12 -5.12 7.27 -6.58
N PRO A 13 -4.32 8.30 -6.94
CA PRO A 13 -4.80 9.68 -6.93
C PRO A 13 -5.90 9.95 -7.97
N SER A 14 -6.02 9.13 -9.01
CA SER A 14 -7.10 9.31 -10.01
C SER A 14 -8.49 8.90 -9.50
N LEU A 15 -8.57 8.30 -8.31
CA LEU A 15 -9.81 8.05 -7.59
C LEU A 15 -10.27 9.24 -6.74
N ILE A 16 -9.42 10.28 -6.56
CA ILE A 16 -9.80 11.51 -5.89
C ILE A 16 -10.94 12.17 -6.68
N SER A 17 -12.09 12.35 -6.02
CA SER A 17 -13.31 12.83 -6.65
C SER A 17 -14.16 13.67 -5.70
N ALA A 18 -15.27 14.19 -6.22
CA ALA A 18 -16.20 15.01 -5.44
C ALA A 18 -16.81 14.25 -4.25
N ASP A 19 -16.85 12.92 -4.34
CA ASP A 19 -17.39 12.03 -3.30
C ASP A 19 -16.50 12.04 -2.04
N ASN A 20 -15.24 12.46 -2.15
CA ASN A 20 -14.33 12.61 -1.01
C ASN A 20 -14.51 13.93 -0.24
N HIS A 21 -15.44 14.81 -0.64
CA HIS A 21 -15.65 16.09 0.02
C HIS A 21 -16.03 15.92 1.50
N ASN A 22 -15.23 16.53 2.38
CA ASN A 22 -15.35 16.46 3.85
C ASN A 22 -15.21 15.05 4.45
N GLN A 23 -14.62 14.13 3.70
CA GLN A 23 -14.23 12.83 4.25
C GLN A 23 -12.94 12.98 5.06
N ILE A 24 -12.90 12.31 6.21
CA ILE A 24 -11.71 12.08 7.01
C ILE A 24 -11.42 10.58 6.98
N GLY A 25 -10.14 10.23 6.87
CA GLY A 25 -9.66 8.86 7.05
C GLY A 25 -8.48 8.83 8.01
N LEU A 26 -8.51 7.91 8.97
CA LEU A 26 -7.43 7.64 9.89
C LEU A 26 -7.09 6.17 9.79
N SER A 27 -5.81 5.85 9.69
CA SER A 27 -5.34 4.47 9.73
C SER A 27 -4.15 4.36 10.67
N PHE A 28 -4.13 3.29 11.46
CA PHE A 28 -3.05 2.96 12.36
C PHE A 28 -2.71 1.48 12.21
N VAL A 29 -1.42 1.19 12.21
CA VAL A 29 -0.86 -0.15 12.10
C VAL A 29 0.13 -0.35 13.22
N ASP A 30 -0.14 -1.37 14.03
CA ASP A 30 0.81 -1.91 14.99
C ASP A 30 1.65 -2.96 14.26
N TYR A 31 2.92 -2.64 14.03
CA TYR A 31 3.86 -3.44 13.26
C TYR A 31 4.83 -4.19 14.20
N TYR A 32 5.81 -4.91 13.64
CA TYR A 32 6.75 -5.70 14.45
C TYR A 32 7.68 -4.81 15.28
N SER A 33 8.11 -5.33 16.45
CA SER A 33 9.21 -4.76 17.24
C SER A 33 9.02 -3.28 17.60
N ASP A 34 7.85 -2.95 18.15
CA ASP A 34 7.44 -1.59 18.58
C ASP A 34 7.32 -0.54 17.45
N VAL A 35 7.53 -0.97 16.19
CA VAL A 35 7.31 -0.11 15.03
C VAL A 35 5.80 0.10 14.86
N ASN A 36 5.39 1.34 14.68
CA ASN A 36 4.02 1.67 14.33
C ASN A 36 4.01 2.70 13.22
N TYR A 37 2.99 2.62 12.37
CA TYR A 37 2.84 3.56 11.28
C TYR A 37 1.38 3.78 10.97
N GLY A 38 1.10 4.86 10.24
CA GLY A 38 -0.26 5.21 9.94
C GLY A 38 -0.37 6.47 9.12
N PHE A 39 -1.60 6.89 8.92
CA PHE A 39 -1.88 8.13 8.22
C PHE A 39 -3.17 8.79 8.69
N ALA A 40 -3.25 10.09 8.43
CA ALA A 40 -4.46 10.88 8.54
C ALA A 40 -4.73 11.60 7.21
N GLN A 41 -5.99 11.60 6.79
CA GLN A 41 -6.45 12.14 5.52
C GLN A 41 -7.64 13.06 5.68
N PHE A 42 -7.69 14.09 4.85
CA PHE A 42 -8.84 14.97 4.72
C PHE A 42 -9.09 15.36 3.26
N GLY A 43 -10.33 15.16 2.81
CA GLY A 43 -10.76 15.44 1.44
C GLY A 43 -11.57 16.74 1.33
N ARG A 44 -11.29 17.54 0.30
CA ARG A 44 -12.02 18.77 -0.01
C ARG A 44 -12.16 18.97 -1.50
N THR A 45 -13.38 19.31 -1.93
CA THR A 45 -13.69 19.59 -3.33
C THR A 45 -13.96 21.06 -3.56
N PHE A 46 -13.42 21.58 -4.66
CA PHE A 46 -13.64 22.94 -5.14
C PHE A 46 -14.20 22.89 -6.56
N ASN A 47 -15.39 23.45 -6.77
CA ASN A 47 -16.20 23.29 -7.99
C ASN A 47 -15.45 23.50 -9.32
N LYS A 48 -14.46 24.40 -9.37
CA LYS A 48 -13.70 24.71 -10.60
C LYS A 48 -12.31 24.06 -10.65
N LEU A 49 -11.73 23.74 -9.50
CA LEU A 49 -10.33 23.30 -9.39
C LEU A 49 -10.21 21.77 -9.30
N GLY A 50 -11.29 21.06 -8.98
CA GLY A 50 -11.29 19.61 -8.77
C GLY A 50 -11.34 19.24 -7.29
N SER A 51 -10.99 18.00 -6.99
CA SER A 51 -10.98 17.49 -5.62
C SER A 51 -9.55 17.28 -5.15
N PHE A 52 -9.33 17.56 -3.87
CA PHE A 52 -8.03 17.48 -3.23
C PHE A 52 -8.11 16.60 -1.98
N VAL A 53 -7.03 15.89 -1.70
CA VAL A 53 -6.87 15.12 -0.46
C VAL A 53 -5.50 15.47 0.14
N GLY A 54 -5.51 16.00 1.37
CA GLY A 54 -4.29 16.11 2.16
C GLY A 54 -4.09 14.83 2.96
N THR A 55 -2.89 14.24 2.92
CA THR A 55 -2.51 13.07 3.71
C THR A 55 -1.22 13.32 4.46
N MET A 56 -1.23 13.10 5.77
CA MET A 56 0.00 12.99 6.57
C MET A 56 0.22 11.52 6.89
N GLN A 57 1.38 10.99 6.51
CA GLN A 57 1.82 9.63 6.87
C GLN A 57 2.96 9.72 7.88
N PHE A 58 3.05 8.74 8.76
CA PHE A 58 4.16 8.61 9.69
C PHE A 58 4.60 7.15 9.82
N VAL A 59 5.88 6.95 10.13
CA VAL A 59 6.44 5.71 10.66
C VAL A 59 7.23 6.07 11.90
N ASN A 60 7.00 5.35 12.98
CA ASN A 60 7.75 5.46 14.22
C ASN A 60 8.41 4.11 14.47
N TYR A 61 9.74 4.10 14.51
CA TYR A 61 10.52 2.87 14.68
C TYR A 61 10.73 2.49 16.16
N GLY A 62 10.12 3.23 17.07
CA GLY A 62 10.29 3.03 18.51
C GLY A 62 11.58 3.66 19.03
N THR A 63 12.08 3.10 20.13
CA THR A 63 13.24 3.60 20.86
C THR A 63 14.33 2.53 20.87
N PHE A 64 15.53 2.89 20.41
CA PHE A 64 16.71 2.04 20.38
C PHE A 64 17.64 2.36 21.54
N THR A 65 18.34 1.35 22.06
CA THR A 65 19.41 1.55 23.06
C THR A 65 20.73 1.81 22.35
N ARG A 66 21.40 2.90 22.70
CA ARG A 66 22.74 3.23 22.21
C ARG A 66 23.77 2.44 23.01
N MET A 67 24.61 1.66 22.34
CA MET A 67 25.67 0.86 22.96
C MET A 67 27.02 1.19 22.32
N THR A 68 28.09 1.25 23.11
CA THR A 68 29.45 1.31 22.55
C THR A 68 29.88 -0.05 22.01
N SER A 69 31.01 -0.10 21.29
CA SER A 69 31.64 -1.37 20.89
C SER A 69 32.12 -2.22 22.07
N GLN A 70 32.17 -1.66 23.28
CA GLN A 70 32.42 -2.39 24.54
C GLN A 70 31.14 -2.67 25.33
N GLU A 71 29.98 -2.61 24.69
CA GLU A 71 28.66 -2.90 25.29
C GLU A 71 28.26 -1.97 26.45
N VAL A 72 28.78 -0.73 26.46
CA VAL A 72 28.39 0.27 27.46
C VAL A 72 27.18 1.05 26.95
N ASN A 73 26.11 1.10 27.75
CA ASN A 73 24.88 1.84 27.43
C ASN A 73 25.13 3.37 27.48
N GLN A 74 24.76 4.08 26.40
CA GLN A 74 24.88 5.54 26.22
C GLN A 74 23.53 6.24 26.05
N GLY A 75 22.47 5.67 26.64
CA GLY A 75 21.11 6.18 26.56
C GLY A 75 20.33 5.61 25.37
N THR A 76 19.31 6.32 24.93
CA THR A 76 18.41 5.86 23.85
C THR A 76 18.28 6.90 22.73
N PHE A 77 17.91 6.44 21.55
CA PHE A 77 17.54 7.30 20.43
C PHE A 77 16.30 6.76 19.72
N GLY A 78 15.56 7.65 19.07
CA GLY A 78 14.41 7.28 18.23
C GLY A 78 14.74 7.40 16.75
N ALA A 79 13.88 6.81 15.93
CA ALA A 79 13.85 7.06 14.50
C ALA A 79 12.40 7.20 14.03
N ASN A 80 12.17 8.13 13.13
CA ASN A 80 10.84 8.40 12.60
C ASN A 80 10.90 8.95 11.17
N GLU A 81 9.80 8.71 10.46
CA GLU A 81 9.59 9.17 9.10
C GLU A 81 8.23 9.84 9.00
N LEU A 82 8.18 10.89 8.18
CA LEU A 82 6.99 11.67 7.91
C LEU A 82 6.87 11.90 6.42
N ALA A 83 5.67 11.74 5.87
CA ALA A 83 5.39 12.11 4.49
C ALA A 83 4.11 12.94 4.39
N LEU A 84 4.25 14.19 3.98
CA LEU A 84 3.12 15.05 3.62
C LEU A 84 2.78 14.84 2.15
N ASN A 85 1.54 14.48 1.87
CA ASN A 85 1.04 14.25 0.51
C ASN A 85 -0.12 15.19 0.23
N ILE A 86 -0.07 15.86 -0.91
CA ILE A 86 -1.17 16.67 -1.43
C ILE A 86 -1.60 16.03 -2.75
N GLY A 87 -2.78 15.44 -2.72
CA GLY A 87 -3.41 14.80 -3.87
C GLY A 87 -4.40 15.71 -4.55
N TRP A 88 -4.48 15.58 -5.86
CA TRP A 88 -5.47 16.22 -6.73
C TRP A 88 -6.04 15.19 -7.70
N GLY A 89 -7.36 15.21 -7.90
CA GLY A 89 -8.01 14.40 -8.91
C GLY A 89 -9.20 15.08 -9.55
N ARG A 90 -9.45 14.67 -10.80
CA ARG A 90 -10.51 15.21 -11.62
C ARG A 90 -11.04 14.17 -12.60
N ARG A 91 -12.37 14.10 -12.70
CA ARG A 91 -13.06 13.39 -13.78
C ARG A 91 -13.01 14.26 -15.04
N LEU A 92 -12.43 13.74 -16.12
CA LEU A 92 -12.33 14.46 -17.40
C LEU A 92 -13.58 14.26 -18.25
N ASP A 93 -14.13 13.05 -18.21
CA ASP A 93 -15.38 12.66 -18.87
C ASP A 93 -16.07 11.54 -18.07
N SER A 94 -17.28 11.15 -18.44
CA SER A 94 -18.07 10.05 -17.84
C SER A 94 -17.26 8.78 -17.55
N SER A 95 -16.33 8.43 -18.44
CA SER A 95 -15.57 7.18 -18.41
C SER A 95 -14.11 7.32 -17.97
N PHE A 96 -13.57 8.51 -17.73
CA PHE A 96 -12.13 8.66 -17.47
C PHE A 96 -11.79 9.73 -16.42
N SER A 97 -10.99 9.36 -15.42
CA SER A 97 -10.43 10.27 -14.42
C SER A 97 -8.91 10.25 -14.41
N ILE A 98 -8.33 11.39 -14.02
CA ILE A 98 -6.90 11.54 -13.79
C ILE A 98 -6.66 12.06 -12.37
N GLY A 99 -5.46 11.84 -11.87
CA GLY A 99 -5.02 12.45 -10.63
C GLY A 99 -3.52 12.39 -10.45
N ALA A 100 -3.03 13.20 -9.52
CA ALA A 100 -1.63 13.23 -9.12
C ALA A 100 -1.50 13.47 -7.62
N ASN A 101 -0.42 12.96 -7.02
CA ASN A 101 -0.01 13.28 -5.65
C ASN A 101 1.38 13.92 -5.68
N VAL A 102 1.59 14.97 -4.89
CA VAL A 102 2.94 15.47 -4.56
C VAL A 102 3.28 15.05 -3.14
N LYS A 103 4.46 14.47 -2.93
CA LYS A 103 4.92 13.92 -1.65
C LYS A 103 6.18 14.63 -1.18
N GLY A 104 6.15 15.25 -0.02
CA GLY A 104 7.33 15.67 0.71
C GLY A 104 7.65 14.62 1.78
N ILE A 105 8.83 14.01 1.69
CA ILE A 105 9.27 12.92 2.56
C ILE A 105 10.39 13.45 3.44
N TYR A 106 10.32 13.17 4.74
CA TYR A 106 11.37 13.47 5.71
C TYR A 106 11.61 12.23 6.57
N SER A 107 12.88 11.90 6.75
CA SER A 107 13.31 10.78 7.57
C SER A 107 14.42 11.20 8.51
N SER A 108 14.34 10.74 9.75
CA SER A 108 15.29 11.05 10.81
C SER A 108 15.63 9.79 11.59
N PHE A 109 16.93 9.52 11.68
CA PHE A 109 17.53 8.44 12.46
C PHE A 109 18.61 9.04 13.35
N GLU A 110 18.33 9.20 14.64
CA GLU A 110 19.27 9.80 15.60
C GLU A 110 19.77 11.20 15.15
N SER A 111 21.02 11.31 14.67
CA SER A 111 21.63 12.55 14.17
C SER A 111 21.55 12.67 12.64
N TYR A 112 21.17 11.61 11.95
CA TYR A 112 21.10 11.56 10.50
C TYR A 112 19.69 11.92 10.04
N SER A 113 19.60 12.69 8.96
CA SER A 113 18.31 12.96 8.33
C SER A 113 18.42 13.03 6.83
N ALA A 114 17.33 12.67 6.17
CA ALA A 114 17.18 12.73 4.72
C ALA A 114 15.82 13.30 4.39
N SER A 115 15.72 13.89 3.20
CA SER A 115 14.46 14.39 2.68
C SER A 115 14.36 14.09 1.20
N GLY A 116 13.14 13.94 0.71
CA GLY A 116 12.86 13.62 -0.67
C GLY A 116 11.58 14.28 -1.16
N LEU A 117 11.49 14.43 -2.47
CA LEU A 117 10.29 14.90 -3.15
C LEU A 117 9.91 13.88 -4.21
N ALA A 118 8.64 13.48 -4.23
CA ALA A 118 8.11 12.53 -5.19
C ALA A 118 6.75 12.96 -5.74
N VAL A 119 6.41 12.43 -6.91
CA VAL A 119 5.13 12.60 -7.56
C VAL A 119 4.57 11.24 -7.94
N ASP A 120 3.28 11.05 -7.69
CA ASP A 120 2.51 9.96 -8.29
C ASP A 120 1.57 10.54 -9.34
N VAL A 121 1.34 9.80 -10.42
CA VAL A 121 0.33 10.12 -11.43
C VAL A 121 -0.48 8.88 -11.77
N ALA A 122 -1.78 9.07 -12.01
CA ALA A 122 -2.66 7.97 -12.37
C ALA A 122 -3.75 8.40 -13.34
N GLY A 123 -4.21 7.43 -14.14
CA GLY A 123 -5.42 7.52 -14.95
C GLY A 123 -6.30 6.31 -14.71
N THR A 124 -7.61 6.50 -14.60
CA THR A 124 -8.59 5.43 -14.40
C THR A 124 -9.72 5.49 -15.42
N TRP A 125 -9.95 4.37 -16.09
CA TRP A 125 -11.13 4.12 -16.92
C TRP A 125 -12.24 3.48 -16.10
N HIS A 126 -13.43 4.06 -16.20
CA HIS A 126 -14.67 3.65 -15.53
C HIS A 126 -15.65 3.11 -16.57
N LEU A 127 -15.64 1.79 -16.76
CA LEU A 127 -16.59 1.11 -17.65
C LEU A 127 -17.83 0.71 -16.84
N THR A 128 -18.65 1.72 -16.52
CA THR A 128 -19.81 1.59 -15.61
C THR A 128 -20.83 0.57 -16.11
N ASP A 129 -21.09 0.51 -17.41
CA ASP A 129 -22.02 -0.46 -18.03
C ASP A 129 -21.59 -1.91 -17.81
N TYR A 130 -20.29 -2.11 -17.61
CA TYR A 130 -19.70 -3.42 -17.35
C TYR A 130 -19.32 -3.60 -15.89
N ASN A 131 -19.61 -2.67 -14.97
CA ASN A 131 -19.12 -2.74 -13.58
C ASN A 131 -17.61 -3.02 -13.48
N PHE A 132 -16.83 -2.44 -14.39
CA PHE A 132 -15.40 -2.68 -14.53
C PHE A 132 -14.62 -1.37 -14.41
N MET A 133 -13.47 -1.40 -13.73
CA MET A 133 -12.55 -0.28 -13.65
C MET A 133 -11.13 -0.76 -13.92
N MET A 134 -10.34 0.10 -14.56
CA MET A 134 -8.92 -0.13 -14.83
C MET A 134 -8.14 1.14 -14.56
N SER A 135 -7.01 1.05 -13.88
CA SER A 135 -6.16 2.17 -13.50
C SER A 135 -4.71 1.88 -13.85
N LEU A 136 -4.07 2.82 -14.54
CA LEU A 136 -2.62 2.84 -14.71
C LEU A 136 -2.04 3.87 -13.74
N ILE A 137 -1.07 3.46 -12.93
CA ILE A 137 -0.53 4.26 -11.83
C ILE A 137 0.99 4.23 -11.91
N ALA A 138 1.61 5.40 -11.84
CA ALA A 138 3.06 5.54 -11.71
C ALA A 138 3.35 6.21 -10.35
N HIS A 139 4.02 5.48 -9.47
CA HIS A 139 4.36 5.90 -8.11
C HIS A 139 5.79 6.40 -8.00
N ASN A 140 6.00 7.31 -7.07
CA ASN A 140 7.29 7.73 -6.53
C ASN A 140 8.29 8.22 -7.60
N ILE A 141 7.80 8.93 -8.62
CA ILE A 141 8.66 9.65 -9.56
C ILE A 141 9.29 10.82 -8.80
N GLY A 142 10.57 10.73 -8.46
CA GLY A 142 11.16 11.77 -7.62
C GLY A 142 12.65 11.62 -7.34
N ILE A 143 13.10 12.45 -6.40
CA ILE A 143 14.50 12.62 -6.06
C ILE A 143 14.68 12.75 -4.55
N GLN A 144 15.86 12.35 -4.07
CA GLN A 144 16.33 12.69 -2.73
C GLN A 144 16.92 14.12 -2.76
N LEU A 145 16.47 14.96 -1.82
CA LEU A 145 16.90 16.36 -1.67
C LEU A 145 18.08 16.48 -0.71
N THR A 146 18.01 15.75 0.40
CA THR A 146 19.10 15.65 1.38
C THR A 146 19.35 14.18 1.73
N ASN A 147 20.61 13.85 1.97
CA ASN A 147 21.07 12.48 2.19
C ASN A 147 21.52 12.31 3.64
N TYR A 148 21.42 11.09 4.19
CA TYR A 148 21.94 10.79 5.52
C TYR A 148 23.45 11.00 5.61
N THR A 149 24.18 10.60 4.58
CA THR A 149 25.64 10.75 4.48
C THR A 149 26.02 11.50 3.22
N THR A 150 27.09 12.29 3.31
CA THR A 150 27.59 13.08 2.18
C THR A 150 28.03 12.16 1.04
N GLY A 151 27.56 12.44 -0.19
CA GLY A 151 28.01 11.74 -1.40
C GLY A 151 27.25 10.45 -1.74
N THR A 152 26.32 9.99 -0.91
CA THR A 152 25.47 8.82 -1.19
C THR A 152 24.05 9.26 -1.50
N THR A 153 23.59 9.12 -2.74
CA THR A 153 22.20 9.38 -3.12
C THR A 153 21.50 8.07 -3.41
N GLU A 154 20.35 7.87 -2.78
CA GLU A 154 19.48 6.73 -3.00
C GLU A 154 18.36 7.09 -3.96
N LYS A 155 18.00 6.15 -4.83
CA LYS A 155 16.87 6.33 -5.76
C LYS A 155 15.57 6.07 -5.01
N LEU A 156 14.58 6.93 -5.22
CA LEU A 156 13.23 6.62 -4.77
C LEU A 156 12.69 5.39 -5.53
N PRO A 157 11.88 4.54 -4.87
CA PRO A 157 11.37 3.30 -5.45
C PRO A 157 10.25 3.59 -6.45
N PHE A 158 10.63 4.00 -7.66
CA PHE A 158 9.70 4.20 -8.78
C PHE A 158 9.01 2.88 -9.13
N GLU A 159 7.69 2.92 -9.28
CA GLU A 159 6.89 1.75 -9.62
C GLU A 159 5.77 2.10 -10.61
N LEU A 160 5.57 1.24 -11.61
CA LEU A 160 4.44 1.29 -12.52
C LEU A 160 3.48 0.13 -12.22
N GLN A 161 2.19 0.43 -12.04
CA GLN A 161 1.15 -0.54 -11.71
C GLN A 161 -0.04 -0.46 -12.67
N LEU A 162 -0.66 -1.60 -12.95
CA LEU A 162 -1.96 -1.71 -13.61
C LEU A 162 -2.95 -2.40 -12.68
N ALA A 163 -3.92 -1.66 -12.17
CA ALA A 163 -4.97 -2.20 -11.31
C ALA A 163 -6.27 -2.38 -12.11
N MET A 164 -6.93 -3.51 -11.95
CA MET A 164 -8.22 -3.82 -12.56
C MET A 164 -9.19 -4.32 -11.50
N SER A 165 -10.46 -3.95 -11.62
CA SER A 165 -11.52 -4.48 -10.76
C SER A 165 -12.81 -4.71 -11.53
N LYS A 166 -13.54 -5.76 -11.14
CA LYS A 166 -14.81 -6.16 -11.72
C LYS A 166 -15.79 -6.53 -10.63
N ARG A 167 -16.91 -5.81 -10.53
CA ARG A 167 -18.04 -6.21 -9.68
C ARG A 167 -18.99 -7.09 -10.48
N LEU A 168 -19.37 -8.24 -9.91
CA LEU A 168 -20.36 -9.12 -10.52
C LEU A 168 -21.75 -8.50 -10.49
N ALA A 169 -22.55 -8.74 -11.53
CA ALA A 169 -23.87 -8.12 -11.66
C ALA A 169 -24.92 -8.67 -10.66
N HIS A 170 -24.86 -9.97 -10.37
CA HIS A 170 -25.88 -10.68 -9.59
C HIS A 170 -25.41 -11.10 -8.18
N VAL A 171 -24.13 -10.89 -7.88
CA VAL A 171 -23.52 -11.25 -6.59
C VAL A 171 -22.78 -10.00 -6.11
N PRO A 172 -22.89 -9.62 -4.83
CA PRO A 172 -22.17 -8.46 -4.30
C PRO A 172 -20.69 -8.79 -4.06
N LEU A 173 -20.03 -9.32 -5.08
CA LEU A 173 -18.65 -9.75 -5.10
C LEU A 173 -17.90 -8.92 -6.14
N THR A 174 -16.78 -8.35 -5.72
CA THR A 174 -15.84 -7.61 -6.57
C THR A 174 -14.53 -8.37 -6.60
N PHE A 175 -14.03 -8.68 -7.79
CA PHE A 175 -12.68 -9.19 -7.97
C PHE A 175 -11.75 -8.05 -8.34
N SER A 176 -10.51 -8.12 -7.87
CA SER A 176 -9.44 -7.21 -8.26
C SER A 176 -8.18 -7.97 -8.63
N VAL A 177 -7.45 -7.42 -9.59
CA VAL A 177 -6.11 -7.86 -9.97
C VAL A 177 -5.25 -6.62 -10.07
N VAL A 178 -4.11 -6.62 -9.39
CA VAL A 178 -3.11 -5.57 -9.50
C VAL A 178 -1.84 -6.19 -10.07
N LEU A 179 -1.38 -5.63 -11.18
CA LEU A 179 -0.07 -5.92 -11.73
C LEU A 179 0.91 -4.88 -11.20
N THR A 180 1.94 -5.31 -10.48
CA THR A 180 2.94 -4.46 -9.83
C THR A 180 4.26 -4.46 -10.59
N ASN A 181 5.13 -3.49 -10.30
CA ASN A 181 6.49 -3.39 -10.86
C ASN A 181 6.61 -3.58 -12.39
N LEU A 182 5.64 -3.08 -13.18
CA LEU A 182 5.61 -3.29 -14.64
C LEU A 182 6.85 -2.76 -15.40
N GLN A 183 7.63 -1.88 -14.77
CA GLN A 183 8.89 -1.35 -15.28
C GLN A 183 10.07 -2.33 -15.15
N ASN A 184 9.97 -3.34 -14.28
CA ASN A 184 11.04 -4.30 -14.01
C ASN A 184 10.48 -5.73 -14.05
N TRP A 185 10.86 -6.50 -15.07
CA TRP A 185 10.41 -7.87 -15.23
C TRP A 185 11.04 -8.86 -14.25
N ASP A 186 12.24 -8.58 -13.72
CA ASP A 186 12.95 -9.54 -12.87
C ASP A 186 12.79 -9.15 -11.39
N LEU A 187 11.87 -9.82 -10.70
CA LEU A 187 11.55 -9.66 -9.28
C LEU A 187 11.97 -10.88 -8.46
N ALA A 188 12.55 -11.91 -9.07
CA ALA A 188 13.03 -13.06 -8.33
C ALA A 188 14.19 -12.64 -7.40
N TYR A 189 13.97 -12.77 -6.09
CA TYR A 189 15.02 -12.50 -5.12
C TYR A 189 16.11 -13.58 -5.18
N GLU A 190 17.28 -13.22 -5.71
CA GLU A 190 18.46 -14.08 -5.67
C GLU A 190 19.16 -13.95 -4.31
N SER A 191 18.98 -14.95 -3.43
CA SER A 191 19.71 -15.05 -2.17
C SER A 191 20.95 -15.92 -2.36
N GLN A 192 22.09 -15.53 -1.78
CA GLN A 192 23.27 -16.40 -1.70
C GLN A 192 23.03 -17.67 -0.84
N TYR A 193 21.90 -17.74 -0.13
CA TYR A 193 21.46 -18.88 0.68
C TYR A 193 20.31 -19.68 0.05
N SER A 194 19.80 -19.30 -1.14
CA SER A 194 18.68 -20.00 -1.80
C SER A 194 19.11 -21.12 -2.74
N THR A 195 20.41 -21.32 -2.93
CA THR A 195 20.95 -22.39 -3.76
C THR A 195 21.09 -23.68 -2.93
N GLU A 196 20.03 -24.47 -2.84
CA GLU A 196 20.16 -25.87 -2.45
C GLU A 196 20.77 -26.64 -3.63
N VAL A 197 22.02 -27.07 -3.46
CA VAL A 197 22.69 -28.01 -4.36
C VAL A 197 22.28 -29.41 -3.93
N ASP A 198 21.61 -30.16 -4.81
CA ASP A 198 21.25 -31.54 -4.54
C ASP A 198 22.54 -32.37 -4.33
N PRO A 199 22.76 -32.99 -3.16
CA PRO A 199 24.01 -33.67 -2.83
C PRO A 199 24.24 -34.97 -3.63
N PHE A 200 23.25 -35.44 -4.39
CA PHE A 200 23.36 -36.66 -5.21
C PHE A 200 23.47 -36.36 -6.71
N THR A 201 22.95 -35.24 -7.20
CA THR A 201 22.96 -34.89 -8.64
C THR A 201 23.82 -33.67 -8.99
N GLY A 202 24.15 -32.83 -8.01
CA GLY A 202 24.90 -31.58 -8.23
C GLY A 202 24.09 -30.50 -8.95
N GLU A 203 22.79 -30.71 -9.17
CA GLU A 203 21.91 -29.74 -9.81
C GLU A 203 21.42 -28.70 -8.79
N THR A 204 21.44 -27.42 -9.19
CA THR A 204 20.84 -26.33 -8.42
C THR A 204 19.32 -26.42 -8.54
N ARG A 205 18.61 -26.73 -7.46
CA ARG A 205 17.15 -26.69 -7.44
C ARG A 205 16.68 -25.30 -7.00
N THR A 206 16.08 -24.55 -7.92
CA THR A 206 15.27 -23.38 -7.58
C THR A 206 14.05 -23.84 -6.79
N THR A 207 13.98 -23.41 -5.53
CA THR A 207 13.05 -23.93 -4.53
C THR A 207 11.59 -23.49 -4.77
N GLY A 208 10.83 -24.32 -5.46
CA GLY A 208 9.37 -24.45 -5.35
C GLY A 208 8.52 -23.26 -5.83
N GLY A 209 8.08 -23.32 -7.08
CA GLY A 209 7.14 -22.37 -7.70
C GLY A 209 6.70 -22.88 -9.08
N LEU A 210 6.02 -22.04 -9.86
CA LEU A 210 5.90 -22.25 -11.30
C LEU A 210 7.31 -22.19 -11.95
N SER A 211 7.52 -22.72 -13.15
CA SER A 211 8.86 -22.68 -13.78
C SER A 211 9.14 -21.36 -14.50
N GLY A 212 10.27 -20.72 -14.21
CA GLY A 212 10.87 -19.61 -14.96
C GLY A 212 9.92 -18.45 -15.22
N PHE A 213 9.44 -18.33 -16.45
CA PHE A 213 8.53 -17.26 -16.89
C PHE A 213 7.24 -17.16 -16.05
N ALA A 214 6.64 -18.29 -15.70
CA ALA A 214 5.36 -18.29 -14.99
C ALA A 214 5.52 -17.93 -13.50
N ASP A 215 6.67 -18.21 -12.89
CA ASP A 215 6.99 -17.72 -11.54
C ASP A 215 7.11 -16.21 -11.56
N GLU A 216 7.90 -15.71 -12.51
CA GLU A 216 8.18 -14.29 -12.67
C GLU A 216 6.90 -13.49 -12.93
N LEU A 217 6.08 -13.96 -13.89
CA LEU A 217 4.78 -13.36 -14.16
C LEU A 217 3.92 -13.28 -12.90
N MET A 218 3.85 -14.37 -12.12
CA MET A 218 3.01 -14.40 -10.93
C MET A 218 3.53 -13.48 -9.81
N ARG A 219 4.84 -13.20 -9.72
CA ARG A 219 5.40 -12.21 -8.78
C ARG A 219 4.85 -10.81 -9.02
N HIS A 220 4.47 -10.49 -10.25
CA HIS A 220 3.84 -9.22 -10.57
C HIS A 220 2.35 -9.20 -10.22
N VAL A 221 1.73 -10.29 -9.77
CA VAL A 221 0.28 -10.41 -9.64
C VAL A 221 -0.15 -10.43 -8.17
N ILE A 222 -1.04 -9.48 -7.84
CA ILE A 222 -1.83 -9.48 -6.61
C ILE A 222 -3.29 -9.71 -6.98
N ILE A 223 -3.93 -10.70 -6.35
CA ILE A 223 -5.35 -11.03 -6.58
C ILE A 223 -6.14 -10.71 -5.33
N GLY A 224 -7.28 -10.04 -5.49
CA GLY A 224 -8.18 -9.70 -4.40
C GLY A 224 -9.64 -10.06 -4.70
N ALA A 225 -10.40 -10.26 -3.64
CA ALA A 225 -11.84 -10.40 -3.68
C ALA A 225 -12.48 -9.68 -2.50
N GLU A 226 -13.52 -8.90 -2.77
CA GLU A 226 -14.35 -8.22 -1.78
C GLU A 226 -15.79 -8.69 -1.90
N LEU A 227 -16.32 -9.26 -0.82
CA LEU A 227 -17.73 -9.61 -0.68
C LEU A 227 -18.42 -8.58 0.21
N GLN A 228 -19.56 -8.05 -0.26
CA GLN A 228 -20.39 -7.10 0.49
C GLN A 228 -21.80 -7.69 0.70
N PRO A 229 -21.99 -8.63 1.65
CA PRO A 229 -23.27 -9.30 1.84
C PRO A 229 -24.42 -8.33 2.14
N PHE A 230 -24.11 -7.24 2.86
CA PHE A 230 -25.02 -6.15 3.20
C PHE A 230 -24.33 -4.81 2.94
N LYS A 231 -25.09 -3.74 2.70
CA LYS A 231 -24.50 -2.41 2.44
C LYS A 231 -23.55 -1.93 3.55
N SER A 232 -23.79 -2.35 4.79
CA SER A 232 -23.03 -1.95 5.98
C SER A 232 -21.90 -2.90 6.34
N PHE A 233 -21.63 -3.97 5.59
CA PHE A 233 -20.60 -4.95 5.94
C PHE A 233 -19.80 -5.40 4.72
N ARG A 234 -18.48 -5.46 4.85
CA ARG A 234 -17.55 -5.90 3.80
C ARG A 234 -16.61 -6.95 4.36
N LEU A 235 -16.31 -7.96 3.55
CA LEU A 235 -15.28 -8.96 3.76
C LEU A 235 -14.30 -8.89 2.60
N GLN A 236 -13.01 -8.90 2.90
CA GLN A 236 -11.95 -8.76 1.91
C GLN A 236 -10.93 -9.87 2.11
N VAL A 237 -10.46 -10.43 1.01
CA VAL A 237 -9.33 -11.35 0.99
C VAL A 237 -8.42 -10.97 -0.18
N ALA A 238 -7.12 -11.14 0.00
CA ALA A 238 -6.14 -10.90 -1.04
C ALA A 238 -4.97 -11.88 -0.92
N TYR A 239 -4.29 -12.08 -2.04
CA TYR A 239 -3.12 -12.93 -2.17
C TYR A 239 -2.05 -12.23 -2.99
N ASN A 240 -0.86 -12.09 -2.40
CA ASN A 240 0.34 -11.58 -3.04
C ASN A 240 1.34 -12.74 -3.22
N TYR A 241 1.58 -13.12 -4.47
CA TYR A 241 2.44 -14.24 -4.79
C TYR A 241 3.92 -13.92 -4.52
N GLN A 242 4.39 -12.72 -4.83
CA GLN A 242 5.77 -12.29 -4.57
C GLN A 242 6.11 -12.41 -3.08
N THR A 243 5.29 -11.81 -2.20
CA THR A 243 5.50 -11.87 -0.75
C THR A 243 5.52 -13.32 -0.25
N ARG A 244 4.68 -14.20 -0.82
CA ARG A 244 4.72 -15.61 -0.46
C ARG A 244 6.04 -16.27 -0.86
N GLN A 245 6.54 -16.04 -2.07
CA GLN A 245 7.76 -16.69 -2.52
C GLN A 245 9.01 -16.18 -1.80
N GLU A 246 9.07 -14.88 -1.50
CA GLU A 246 10.23 -14.26 -0.84
C GLU A 246 10.27 -14.55 0.66
N MET A 247 9.12 -14.61 1.33
CA MET A 247 9.06 -14.72 2.79
C MET A 247 8.59 -16.09 3.28
N LYS A 248 8.35 -17.09 2.41
CA LYS A 248 8.11 -18.46 2.85
C LYS A 248 9.37 -19.03 3.49
N ILE A 249 9.20 -19.75 4.58
CA ILE A 249 10.26 -20.59 5.14
C ILE A 249 9.95 -22.01 4.69
N VAL A 250 10.89 -22.64 3.98
CA VAL A 250 10.70 -23.95 3.32
C VAL A 250 10.17 -25.01 4.29
N ASP A 251 10.67 -25.01 5.52
CA ASP A 251 10.34 -26.01 6.53
C ASP A 251 9.09 -25.70 7.37
N LYS A 252 8.36 -24.60 7.10
CA LYS A 252 7.18 -24.21 7.88
C LYS A 252 5.99 -23.82 7.03
N VAL A 253 4.88 -24.55 7.21
CA VAL A 253 3.59 -24.21 6.62
C VAL A 253 3.09 -22.89 7.20
N SER A 254 2.79 -21.92 6.33
CA SER A 254 2.30 -20.60 6.74
C SER A 254 1.38 -19.96 5.70
N THR A 255 0.55 -19.03 6.16
CA THR A 255 -0.34 -18.19 5.35
C THR A 255 0.38 -16.96 4.78
N VAL A 256 1.72 -16.98 4.69
CA VAL A 256 2.49 -15.89 4.08
C VAL A 256 1.95 -15.55 2.68
N GLY A 257 1.79 -14.24 2.44
CA GLY A 257 1.24 -13.68 1.21
C GLY A 257 -0.28 -13.56 1.21
N PHE A 258 -1.00 -14.12 2.18
CA PHE A 258 -2.44 -13.91 2.34
C PHE A 258 -2.74 -12.72 3.25
N SER A 259 -3.75 -11.96 2.86
CA SER A 259 -4.33 -10.89 3.64
C SER A 259 -5.84 -11.05 3.69
N TRP A 260 -6.45 -10.67 4.80
CA TRP A 260 -7.89 -10.66 4.96
C TRP A 260 -8.33 -9.48 5.82
N GLY A 261 -9.57 -9.08 5.67
CA GLY A 261 -10.13 -8.00 6.46
C GLY A 261 -11.64 -7.99 6.43
N PHE A 262 -12.21 -7.21 7.33
CA PHE A 262 -13.62 -6.91 7.35
C PHE A 262 -13.84 -5.45 7.69
N GLY A 263 -14.96 -4.91 7.26
CA GLY A 263 -15.35 -3.56 7.60
C GLY A 263 -16.84 -3.46 7.84
N PHE A 264 -17.24 -2.54 8.69
CA PHE A 264 -18.64 -2.24 8.94
C PHE A 264 -18.88 -0.74 9.00
N ARG A 265 -20.07 -0.32 8.53
CA ARG A 265 -20.49 1.09 8.52
C ARG A 265 -21.68 1.30 9.43
N VAL A 266 -21.56 2.25 10.36
CA VAL A 266 -22.55 2.57 11.39
C VAL A 266 -22.62 4.09 11.57
N TYR A 267 -23.80 4.68 11.45
CA TYR A 267 -24.07 6.13 11.67
C TYR A 267 -23.08 7.10 10.99
N GLY A 268 -22.68 6.83 9.73
CA GLY A 268 -21.76 7.67 8.96
C GLY A 268 -20.28 7.42 9.25
N PHE A 269 -19.95 6.53 10.18
CA PHE A 269 -18.59 6.04 10.43
C PHE A 269 -18.40 4.68 9.76
N SER A 270 -17.26 4.47 9.12
CA SER A 270 -16.84 3.16 8.60
C SER A 270 -15.59 2.71 9.34
N PHE A 271 -15.69 1.57 10.01
CA PHE A 271 -14.58 0.91 10.68
C PHE A 271 -14.11 -0.24 9.79
N SER A 272 -12.81 -0.34 9.58
CA SER A 272 -12.20 -1.45 8.86
C SER A 272 -11.06 -2.02 9.69
N TYR A 273 -10.98 -3.35 9.72
CA TYR A 273 -9.89 -4.10 10.31
C TYR A 273 -9.33 -5.04 9.24
N ALA A 274 -8.02 -5.06 9.09
CA ALA A 274 -7.35 -6.00 8.21
C ALA A 274 -6.12 -6.61 8.89
N ARG A 275 -5.74 -7.79 8.42
CA ARG A 275 -4.56 -8.51 8.86
C ARG A 275 -3.84 -9.06 7.63
N ALA A 276 -2.55 -8.77 7.53
CA ALA A 276 -1.70 -9.23 6.44
C ALA A 276 -0.58 -10.13 6.99
N THR A 277 -0.48 -11.36 6.50
CA THR A 277 0.63 -12.24 6.90
C THR A 277 1.78 -12.06 5.92
N ASN A 278 2.63 -11.06 6.19
CA ASN A 278 3.79 -10.78 5.33
C ASN A 278 5.03 -11.59 5.71
N HIS A 279 5.13 -12.08 6.94
CA HIS A 279 6.26 -12.88 7.42
C HIS A 279 5.79 -13.92 8.44
N LEU A 280 6.58 -14.95 8.73
CA LEU A 280 6.21 -15.96 9.73
C LEU A 280 6.19 -15.40 11.16
N SER A 281 7.05 -14.42 11.45
CA SER A 281 7.22 -13.86 12.80
C SER A 281 6.03 -13.03 13.29
N GLY A 282 5.03 -12.78 12.44
CA GLY A 282 3.71 -12.32 12.87
C GLY A 282 2.88 -11.77 11.71
N SER A 283 1.86 -10.97 12.02
CA SER A 283 0.97 -10.41 10.99
C SER A 283 0.42 -9.09 11.51
N PRO A 284 0.77 -7.94 10.92
CA PRO A 284 0.36 -6.64 11.42
C PRO A 284 -1.16 -6.48 11.38
N ASN A 285 -1.67 -5.71 12.33
CA ASN A 285 -3.08 -5.38 12.44
C ASN A 285 -3.30 -3.96 11.94
N TYR A 286 -4.19 -3.81 10.98
CA TYR A 286 -4.56 -2.54 10.39
C TYR A 286 -5.92 -2.14 10.95
N VAL A 287 -5.98 -0.97 11.57
CA VAL A 287 -7.24 -0.39 12.05
C VAL A 287 -7.45 0.93 11.33
N THR A 288 -8.59 1.03 10.64
CA THR A 288 -8.91 2.19 9.83
C THR A 288 -10.30 2.70 10.18
N LEU A 289 -10.41 4.01 10.36
CA LEU A 289 -11.66 4.72 10.61
C LEU A 289 -11.83 5.79 9.54
N THR A 290 -12.97 5.76 8.84
CA THR A 290 -13.36 6.83 7.93
C THR A 290 -14.72 7.40 8.29
N THR A 291 -14.92 8.68 8.03
CA THR A 291 -16.20 9.35 8.26
C THR A 291 -16.39 10.50 7.28
N ASN A 292 -17.62 10.86 6.98
CA ASN A 292 -17.93 12.10 6.27
C ASN A 292 -18.52 13.11 7.26
N LEU A 293 -17.83 14.23 7.48
CA LEU A 293 -18.28 15.26 8.42
C LEU A 293 -19.64 15.86 8.03
N GLY A 294 -19.96 15.91 6.75
CA GLY A 294 -21.24 16.42 6.25
C GLY A 294 -22.42 15.48 6.53
N GLU A 295 -22.16 14.18 6.75
CA GLU A 295 -23.18 13.20 7.12
C GLU A 295 -23.23 12.97 8.63
N ALA A 296 -22.06 12.89 9.28
CA ALA A 296 -21.94 12.58 10.71
C ALA A 296 -22.55 13.66 11.63
N PHE A 297 -22.63 14.92 11.16
CA PHE A 297 -23.15 16.05 11.95
C PHE A 297 -24.48 16.62 11.43
N LYS A 298 -25.16 15.94 10.51
CA LYS A 298 -26.54 16.27 10.17
C LYS A 298 -27.46 15.77 11.29
N LYS A 299 -28.00 16.73 12.06
CA LYS A 299 -29.15 16.51 12.96
C LYS A 299 -30.39 16.15 12.15
#